data_AF-T0ZHK7-F1
#
_entry.id   AF-T0ZHK7-F1
#
_cell.length_a   1.000
_cell.length_b   1.000
_cell.length_c   1.000
_cell.angle_alpha   90.00
_cell.angle_beta   90.00
_cell.angle_gamma   90.00
#
_symmetry.space_group_name_H-M   'P 1'
#
loop_
_entity.id
_entity.type
_entity.pdbx_description
1 polymer ?
#
loop_
_entity_poly.entity_id
_entity_poly.type
_entity_poly.pdbx_seq_one_letter_code
_entity_poly.pdbx_strand_id
1 'polypeptide(L)'
;MKVAVATSTLAEAGVEAQTTFGMETTAEAFRILSSGVYSDKISAVLREVSCNALDAHVVVGTPDLPIEVQLPTVLDPMLRVRDHGPGLDERQMVDTYTRYFKSDKRQSNALIGGKGLGSKSPFSYIDSFNVAAVQNGEKRLYVAHIGPAGVPVLSLLARTTADADWPHGLEVSFPVKPQDITEFHSKAATIFRWFTVPPRITG
;
A
#
# COMPACT_ATOMS: atom_id res chain seq x y z
N MET A 1 -16.24 -12.16 0.82
CA MET A 1 -16.36 -13.64 0.91
C MET A 1 -15.36 -14.11 1.96
N LYS A 2 -15.84 -14.64 3.11
CA LYS A 2 -14.99 -15.26 4.14
C LYS A 2 -14.07 -16.27 3.44
N VAL A 3 -12.76 -16.11 3.52
CA VAL A 3 -11.87 -17.25 3.27
C VAL A 3 -11.99 -18.10 4.52
N ALA A 4 -12.91 -19.06 4.49
CA ALA A 4 -12.93 -20.12 5.48
C ALA A 4 -11.59 -20.85 5.36
N VAL A 5 -10.74 -20.74 6.38
CA VAL A 5 -9.60 -21.64 6.51
C VAL A 5 -10.21 -22.99 6.87
N ALA A 6 -10.44 -23.82 5.84
CA ALA A 6 -10.84 -25.20 6.04
C ALA A 6 -9.70 -25.89 6.80
N THR A 7 -9.92 -26.14 8.09
CA THR A 7 -9.00 -26.96 8.88
C THR A 7 -9.30 -28.39 8.49
N SER A 8 -8.55 -28.94 7.54
CA SER A 8 -8.59 -30.36 7.26
C SER A 8 -7.87 -31.08 8.41
N THR A 9 -8.62 -31.69 9.31
CA THR A 9 -8.08 -32.72 10.21
C THR A 9 -7.82 -33.95 9.35
N LEU A 10 -6.61 -34.05 8.79
CA LEU A 10 -6.10 -35.29 8.23
C LEU A 10 -5.84 -36.23 9.40
N ALA A 11 -6.37 -37.45 9.34
CA ALA A 11 -6.01 -38.50 10.28
C ALA A 11 -4.61 -38.99 9.92
N GLU A 12 -3.61 -38.63 10.73
CA GLU A 12 -2.20 -38.92 10.48
C GLU A 12 -1.82 -40.26 11.10
N ALA A 13 -2.26 -41.36 10.49
CA ALA A 13 -1.78 -42.69 10.84
C ALA A 13 -0.53 -43.02 9.99
N GLY A 14 0.61 -43.26 10.64
CA GLY A 14 1.87 -43.66 9.98
C GLY A 14 2.85 -42.52 9.67
N VAL A 15 2.67 -41.34 10.25
CA VAL A 15 3.61 -40.21 10.12
C VAL A 15 4.68 -40.29 11.21
N GLU A 16 5.94 -40.53 10.85
CA GLU A 16 7.07 -40.57 11.80
C GLU A 16 7.57 -39.19 12.22
N ALA A 17 7.55 -38.21 11.32
CA ALA A 17 7.93 -36.83 11.60
C ALA A 17 7.27 -35.86 10.62
N GLN A 18 7.00 -34.63 11.09
CA GLN A 18 6.48 -33.53 10.29
C GLN A 18 7.34 -32.29 10.46
N THR A 19 7.52 -31.55 9.37
CA THR A 19 8.19 -30.26 9.36
C THR A 19 7.35 -29.29 8.54
N THR A 20 7.13 -28.08 9.06
CA THR A 20 6.44 -27.02 8.33
C THR A 20 7.40 -26.33 7.36
N PHE A 21 6.91 -25.97 6.16
CA PHE A 21 7.70 -25.17 5.21
C PHE A 21 8.02 -23.77 5.79
N GLY A 22 9.29 -23.37 5.73
CA GLY A 22 9.75 -22.02 6.04
C GLY A 22 9.87 -21.15 4.78
N MET A 23 10.08 -19.85 4.99
CA MET A 23 10.38 -18.90 3.91
C MET A 23 11.62 -18.10 4.28
N GLU A 24 12.62 -18.14 3.40
CA GLU A 24 13.82 -17.32 3.51
C GLU A 24 13.53 -15.88 3.05
N THR A 25 13.97 -14.89 3.82
CA THR A 25 13.79 -13.46 3.50
C THR A 25 14.93 -12.95 2.62
N THR A 26 14.98 -13.43 1.37
CA THR A 26 16.01 -13.05 0.38
C THR A 26 15.55 -11.92 -0.53
N ALA A 27 16.50 -11.26 -1.20
CA ALA A 27 16.20 -10.27 -2.25
C ALA A 27 15.25 -10.83 -3.32
N GLU A 28 15.48 -12.07 -3.74
CA GLU A 28 14.64 -12.76 -4.74
C GLU A 28 13.22 -12.97 -4.23
N ALA A 29 13.06 -13.37 -2.96
CA ALA A 29 11.76 -13.53 -2.34
C ALA A 29 10.99 -12.20 -2.31
N PHE A 30 11.62 -11.09 -1.91
CA PHE A 30 10.99 -9.77 -1.94
C PHE A 30 10.65 -9.30 -3.36
N ARG A 31 11.52 -9.56 -4.34
CA ARG A 31 11.26 -9.23 -5.75
C ARG A 31 10.03 -9.93 -6.30
N ILE A 32 9.87 -11.23 -6.01
CA ILE A 32 8.69 -12.01 -6.41
C ILE A 32 7.43 -11.45 -5.73
N LEU A 33 7.50 -11.17 -4.42
CA LEU A 33 6.36 -10.63 -3.67
C LEU A 33 5.93 -9.23 -4.11
N SER A 34 6.88 -8.39 -4.49
CA SER A 34 6.63 -7.00 -4.88
C SER A 34 6.24 -6.83 -6.34
N SER A 35 6.91 -7.56 -7.24
CA SER A 35 6.78 -7.37 -8.70
C SER A 35 6.13 -8.57 -9.37
N GLY A 36 6.54 -9.79 -8.98
CA GLY A 36 6.10 -11.03 -9.63
C GLY A 36 4.61 -11.35 -9.47
N VAL A 37 3.95 -10.80 -8.45
CA VAL A 37 2.51 -11.01 -8.22
C VAL A 37 1.60 -10.13 -9.09
N TYR A 38 2.15 -9.13 -9.79
CA TYR A 38 1.37 -8.19 -10.61
C TYR A 38 1.78 -8.24 -12.08
N SER A 39 0.89 -8.71 -12.93
CA SER A 39 1.06 -8.63 -14.39
C SER A 39 0.91 -7.20 -14.90
N ASP A 40 -0.10 -6.48 -14.42
CA ASP A 40 -0.34 -5.07 -14.72
C ASP A 40 0.05 -4.19 -13.52
N LYS A 41 1.29 -3.72 -13.55
CA LYS A 41 1.94 -3.00 -12.44
C LYS A 41 1.29 -1.64 -12.18
N ILE A 42 1.02 -0.85 -13.21
CA ILE A 42 0.40 0.47 -13.07
C ILE A 42 -1.01 0.33 -12.47
N SER A 43 -1.82 -0.59 -13.01
CA SER A 43 -3.16 -0.83 -12.47
C SER A 43 -3.11 -1.35 -11.03
N ALA A 44 -2.13 -2.22 -10.72
CA ALA A 44 -1.94 -2.71 -9.36
C ALA A 44 -1.59 -1.57 -8.40
N VAL A 45 -0.69 -0.66 -8.77
CA VAL A 45 -0.32 0.47 -7.90
C VAL A 45 -1.52 1.38 -7.65
N LEU A 46 -2.18 1.84 -8.71
CA LEU A 46 -3.35 2.72 -8.61
C LEU A 46 -4.45 2.10 -7.74
N ARG A 47 -4.77 0.82 -7.97
CA ARG A 47 -5.80 0.11 -7.22
C ARG A 47 -5.41 -0.12 -5.76
N GLU A 48 -4.24 -0.70 -5.50
CA GLU A 48 -3.84 -1.10 -4.14
C GLU A 48 -3.66 0.11 -3.22
N VAL A 49 -2.99 1.17 -3.70
CA VAL A 49 -2.77 2.37 -2.88
C VAL A 49 -4.10 3.09 -2.62
N SER A 50 -4.93 3.25 -3.64
CA SER A 50 -6.21 3.96 -3.51
C SER A 50 -7.25 3.17 -2.70
N CYS A 51 -7.28 1.84 -2.81
CA CYS A 51 -8.13 1.01 -1.94
C CYS A 51 -7.67 1.09 -0.48
N ASN A 52 -6.37 1.13 -0.22
CA ASN A 52 -5.87 1.32 1.15
C ASN A 52 -6.28 2.67 1.74
N ALA A 53 -6.26 3.72 0.92
CA ALA A 53 -6.70 5.06 1.27
C ALA A 53 -8.21 5.10 1.61
N LEU A 54 -9.06 4.49 0.77
CA LEU A 54 -10.50 4.37 1.03
C LEU A 54 -10.81 3.57 2.30
N ASP A 55 -10.12 2.45 2.49
CA ASP A 55 -10.24 1.64 3.71
C ASP A 55 -9.91 2.46 4.96
N ALA A 56 -8.92 3.36 4.87
CA ALA A 56 -8.53 4.22 5.98
C ALA A 56 -9.65 5.18 6.38
N HIS A 57 -10.43 5.69 5.43
CA HIS A 57 -11.62 6.51 5.69
C HIS A 57 -12.73 5.70 6.37
N VAL A 58 -12.94 4.45 5.95
CA VAL A 58 -13.90 3.54 6.61
C VAL A 58 -13.53 3.34 8.09
N VAL A 59 -12.24 3.18 8.40
CA VAL A 59 -11.74 2.97 9.77
C VAL A 59 -12.03 4.15 10.70
N VAL A 60 -11.99 5.39 10.19
CA VAL A 60 -12.29 6.60 10.99
C VAL A 60 -13.75 7.06 10.88
N GLY A 61 -14.61 6.28 10.23
CA GLY A 61 -16.05 6.57 10.14
C GLY A 61 -16.40 7.65 9.12
N THR A 62 -15.55 7.90 8.11
CA THR A 62 -15.79 8.88 7.03
C THR A 62 -15.84 8.22 5.64
N PRO A 63 -16.57 7.11 5.45
CA PRO A 63 -16.51 6.32 4.21
C PRO A 63 -16.89 7.09 2.95
N ASP A 64 -17.69 8.16 3.06
CA ASP A 64 -18.15 9.00 1.95
C ASP A 64 -17.15 10.11 1.55
N LEU A 65 -16.07 10.29 2.32
CA LEU A 65 -15.04 11.29 2.03
C LEU A 65 -14.18 10.82 0.84
N PRO A 66 -14.05 11.62 -0.24
CA PRO A 66 -13.14 11.29 -1.34
C PRO A 66 -11.69 11.29 -0.88
N ILE A 67 -10.91 10.31 -1.33
CA ILE A 67 -9.45 10.38 -1.29
C ILE A 67 -8.94 11.41 -2.31
N GLU A 68 -7.74 11.93 -2.10
CA GLU A 68 -7.08 12.84 -3.03
C GLU A 68 -6.09 12.07 -3.89
N VAL A 69 -6.21 12.21 -5.21
CA VAL A 69 -5.31 11.57 -6.17
C VAL A 69 -4.77 12.62 -7.12
N GLN A 70 -3.47 12.90 -7.05
CA GLN A 70 -2.77 13.65 -8.08
C GLN A 70 -2.22 12.67 -9.11
N LEU A 71 -2.68 12.79 -10.35
CA LEU A 71 -2.12 12.07 -11.48
C LEU A 71 -0.89 12.81 -12.04
N PRO A 72 0.09 12.08 -12.58
CA PRO A 72 1.28 12.70 -13.13
C PRO A 72 0.95 13.51 -14.38
N THR A 73 1.68 14.60 -14.57
CA THR A 73 1.68 15.45 -15.75
C THR A 73 3.10 15.67 -16.25
N VAL A 74 3.27 16.32 -17.40
CA VAL A 74 4.60 16.66 -17.92
C VAL A 74 5.33 17.66 -17.00
N LEU A 75 4.59 18.55 -16.32
CA LEU A 75 5.16 19.59 -15.44
C LEU A 75 5.36 19.09 -14.01
N ASP A 76 4.48 18.22 -13.54
CA ASP A 76 4.60 17.53 -12.25
C ASP A 76 4.41 16.03 -12.47
N PRO A 77 5.50 15.26 -12.64
CA PRO A 77 5.42 13.83 -12.94
C PRO A 77 5.09 12.98 -11.71
N MET A 78 4.71 13.56 -10.57
CA MET A 78 4.41 12.81 -9.36
C MET A 78 3.01 12.21 -9.41
N LEU A 79 2.91 10.90 -9.16
CA LEU A 79 1.68 10.34 -8.61
C LEU A 79 1.65 10.61 -7.11
N ARG A 80 0.51 11.07 -6.59
CA ARG A 80 0.24 11.16 -5.14
C ARG A 80 -1.13 10.60 -4.84
N VAL A 81 -1.23 9.76 -3.82
CA VAL A 81 -2.50 9.28 -3.29
C VAL A 81 -2.51 9.57 -1.80
N ARG A 82 -3.48 10.36 -1.35
CA ARG A 82 -3.60 10.84 0.02
C ARG A 82 -4.98 10.50 0.58
N ASP A 83 -4.99 9.99 1.81
CA ASP A 83 -6.18 9.80 2.63
C ASP A 83 -6.22 10.75 3.84
N HIS A 84 -7.39 10.83 4.46
CA HIS A 84 -7.68 11.49 5.73
C HIS A 84 -8.05 10.43 6.78
N GLY A 85 -7.39 9.27 6.72
CA GLY A 85 -7.57 8.18 7.66
C GLY A 85 -6.86 8.42 9.00
N PRO A 86 -6.64 7.36 9.80
CA PRO A 86 -6.04 7.50 11.13
C PRO A 86 -4.54 7.82 11.09
N GLY A 87 -3.91 7.77 9.91
CA GLY A 87 -2.47 7.73 9.76
C GLY A 87 -1.85 6.44 10.34
N LEU A 88 -0.54 6.46 10.55
CA LEU A 88 0.20 5.40 11.24
C LEU A 88 1.19 6.06 12.19
N ASP A 89 1.36 5.52 13.40
CA ASP A 89 2.48 5.91 14.28
C ASP A 89 3.80 5.27 13.80
N GLU A 90 4.92 5.65 14.44
CA GLU A 90 6.24 5.09 14.13
C GLU A 90 6.31 3.58 14.31
N ARG A 91 5.66 3.04 15.34
CA ARG A 91 5.64 1.59 15.59
C ARG A 91 4.87 0.88 14.49
N GLN A 92 3.73 1.39 14.06
CA GLN A 92 2.93 0.84 12.97
C GLN A 92 3.68 0.93 11.64
N MET A 93 4.43 2.00 11.41
CA MET A 93 5.31 2.10 10.25
C MET A 93 6.38 1.00 10.26
N VAL A 94 7.07 0.79 11.39
CA VAL A 94 8.12 -0.23 11.50
C VAL A 94 7.56 -1.64 11.51
N ASP A 95 6.50 -1.91 12.28
CA ASP A 95 6.03 -3.28 12.55
C ASP A 95 4.97 -3.77 11.57
N THR A 96 4.18 -2.88 10.97
CA THR A 96 3.06 -3.26 10.09
C THR A 96 3.35 -2.84 8.66
N TYR A 97 3.77 -1.59 8.44
CA TYR A 97 4.01 -1.09 7.09
C TYR A 97 5.21 -1.77 6.41
N THR A 98 6.26 -2.19 7.12
CA THR A 98 7.39 -2.90 6.48
C THR A 98 7.14 -4.39 6.24
N ARG A 99 6.19 -5.01 6.96
CA ARG A 99 6.02 -6.47 6.94
C ARG A 99 5.07 -6.92 5.83
N TYR A 100 5.53 -7.88 5.04
CA TYR A 100 4.71 -8.55 4.03
C TYR A 100 3.76 -9.51 4.72
N PHE A 101 2.55 -9.65 4.20
CA PHE A 101 1.51 -10.48 4.79
C PHE A 101 1.17 -10.14 6.24
N LYS A 102 1.43 -8.91 6.69
CA LYS A 102 0.87 -8.40 7.93
C LYS A 102 -0.20 -7.37 7.58
N SER A 103 -1.43 -7.67 7.96
CA SER A 103 -2.56 -6.76 7.80
C SER A 103 -3.53 -6.97 8.95
N ASP A 104 -3.84 -5.87 9.62
CA ASP A 104 -4.92 -5.68 10.58
C ASP A 104 -6.31 -5.83 9.93
N LYS A 105 -6.41 -5.62 8.61
CA LYS A 105 -7.65 -5.70 7.83
C LYS A 105 -8.19 -7.11 7.58
N ARG A 106 -7.45 -8.16 7.94
CA ARG A 106 -7.79 -9.58 7.62
C ARG A 106 -9.14 -10.06 8.15
N GLN A 107 -9.68 -9.40 9.17
CA GLN A 107 -10.91 -9.82 9.83
C GLN A 107 -12.13 -8.98 9.44
N SER A 108 -11.98 -7.96 8.58
CA SER A 108 -13.08 -7.08 8.19
C SER A 108 -13.56 -7.35 6.76
N ASN A 109 -14.87 -7.58 6.60
CA ASN A 109 -15.51 -7.64 5.29
C ASN A 109 -15.78 -6.25 4.69
N ALA A 110 -15.60 -5.18 5.48
CA ALA A 110 -15.87 -3.81 5.05
C ALA A 110 -14.66 -3.16 4.34
N LEU A 111 -13.50 -3.82 4.37
CA LEU A 111 -12.26 -3.30 3.79
C LEU A 111 -11.95 -4.02 2.47
N ILE A 112 -11.51 -3.26 1.48
CA ILE A 112 -11.20 -3.71 0.13
C ILE A 112 -9.85 -4.42 0.10
N GLY A 113 -8.85 -3.90 0.83
CA GLY A 113 -7.52 -4.49 0.96
C GLY A 113 -7.40 -5.41 2.19
N GLY A 114 -6.70 -6.55 2.07
CA GLY A 114 -6.58 -7.49 3.21
C GLY A 114 -5.39 -8.45 3.23
N LYS A 115 -4.60 -8.52 2.15
CA LYS A 115 -3.52 -9.52 2.04
C LYS A 115 -2.21 -9.08 2.71
N GLY A 116 -2.02 -7.78 2.98
CA GLY A 116 -0.76 -7.24 3.53
C GLY A 116 0.36 -7.09 2.50
N LEU A 117 0.00 -7.03 1.20
CA LEU A 117 0.93 -6.82 0.08
C LEU A 117 0.69 -5.48 -0.64
N GLY A 118 -0.54 -4.97 -0.61
CA GLY A 118 -0.96 -3.82 -1.41
C GLY A 118 -0.18 -2.55 -1.17
N SER A 119 0.20 -2.25 0.08
CA SER A 119 0.98 -1.04 0.38
C SER A 119 2.42 -1.08 -0.17
N LYS A 120 2.85 -2.21 -0.74
CA LYS A 120 4.17 -2.44 -1.35
C LYS A 120 4.07 -2.53 -2.87
N SER A 121 2.87 -2.41 -3.44
CA SER A 121 2.67 -2.41 -4.88
C SER A 121 3.52 -1.36 -5.64
N PRO A 122 3.92 -0.20 -5.07
CA PRO A 122 4.82 0.72 -5.78
C PRO A 122 6.16 0.06 -6.19
N PHE A 123 6.69 -0.88 -5.40
CA PHE A 123 7.89 -1.65 -5.75
C PHE A 123 7.73 -2.54 -7.00
N SER A 124 6.51 -2.72 -7.50
CA SER A 124 6.31 -3.37 -8.80
C SER A 124 6.74 -2.48 -9.97
N TYR A 125 6.66 -1.16 -9.79
CA TYR A 125 6.86 -0.13 -10.82
C TYR A 125 8.17 0.67 -10.64
N ILE A 126 8.50 1.04 -9.40
CA ILE A 126 9.65 1.90 -9.06
C ILE A 126 10.40 1.37 -7.83
N ASP A 127 11.72 1.56 -7.81
CA ASP A 127 12.57 1.06 -6.72
C ASP A 127 12.53 1.93 -5.46
N SER A 128 11.95 3.13 -5.52
CA SER A 128 11.85 4.06 -4.40
C SER A 128 10.58 4.91 -4.46
N PHE A 129 9.92 5.08 -3.32
CA PHE A 129 8.73 5.92 -3.17
C PHE A 129 8.67 6.54 -1.78
N ASN A 130 7.93 7.64 -1.68
CA ASN A 130 7.73 8.39 -0.45
C ASN A 130 6.48 7.92 0.27
N VAL A 131 6.52 7.97 1.60
CA VAL A 131 5.36 7.78 2.47
C VAL A 131 5.35 8.90 3.51
N ALA A 132 4.32 9.74 3.50
CA ALA A 132 4.07 10.68 4.57
C ALA A 132 2.98 10.11 5.48
N ALA A 133 3.24 9.98 6.77
CA ALA A 133 2.26 9.55 7.76
C ALA A 133 2.02 10.68 8.76
N VAL A 134 0.76 11.06 8.94
CA VAL A 134 0.36 12.12 9.88
C VAL A 134 -0.55 11.53 10.94
N GLN A 135 -0.15 11.67 12.20
CA GLN A 135 -0.96 11.24 13.34
C GLN A 135 -0.57 12.06 14.57
N ASN A 136 -1.57 12.40 15.40
CA ASN A 136 -1.37 13.13 16.66
C ASN A 136 -0.61 14.46 16.49
N GLY A 137 -0.87 15.19 15.39
CA GLY A 137 -0.23 16.48 15.11
C GLY A 137 1.22 16.38 14.63
N GLU A 138 1.77 15.18 14.45
CA GLU A 138 3.11 14.95 13.91
C GLU A 138 3.03 14.33 12.51
N LYS A 139 3.78 14.92 11.58
CA LYS A 139 4.01 14.42 10.22
C LYS A 139 5.39 13.79 10.13
N ARG A 140 5.44 12.53 9.71
CA ARG A 140 6.67 11.76 9.51
C ARG A 140 6.84 11.44 8.04
N LEU A 141 7.98 11.84 7.47
CA LEU A 141 8.31 11.62 6.07
C LEU A 141 9.29 10.46 5.94
N TYR A 142 8.88 9.43 5.20
CA TYR A 142 9.68 8.23 4.95
C TYR A 142 9.97 8.06 3.47
N VAL A 143 11.07 7.36 3.18
CA VAL A 143 11.36 6.78 1.87
C VAL A 143 11.46 5.27 2.00
N ALA A 144 10.61 4.58 1.25
CA ALA A 144 10.70 3.14 1.05
C ALA A 144 11.50 2.89 -0.24
N HIS A 145 12.63 2.20 -0.15
CA HIS A 145 13.52 1.96 -1.29
C HIS A 145 14.12 0.54 -1.28
N ILE A 146 14.54 0.05 -2.44
CA ILE A 146 15.34 -1.19 -2.51
C ILE A 146 16.78 -0.89 -2.09
N GLY A 147 17.22 -1.48 -0.98
CA GLY A 147 18.56 -1.29 -0.45
C GLY A 147 19.65 -2.06 -1.22
N PRO A 148 20.94 -1.88 -0.88
CA PRO A 148 22.06 -2.49 -1.59
C PRO A 148 22.02 -4.03 -1.63
N ALA A 149 21.42 -4.66 -0.62
CA ALA A 149 21.24 -6.11 -0.55
C ALA A 149 20.06 -6.62 -1.40
N GLY A 150 19.38 -5.75 -2.17
CA GLY A 150 18.18 -6.10 -2.94
C GLY A 150 16.91 -6.28 -2.10
N VAL A 151 16.94 -5.82 -0.84
CA VAL A 151 15.83 -5.95 0.12
C VAL A 151 15.19 -4.57 0.34
N PRO A 152 13.84 -4.46 0.40
CA PRO A 152 13.16 -3.22 0.73
C PRO A 152 13.55 -2.68 2.11
N VAL A 153 13.84 -1.39 2.18
CA VAL A 153 14.20 -0.64 3.39
C VAL A 153 13.29 0.58 3.52
N LEU A 154 12.85 0.86 4.75
CA LEU A 154 12.10 2.07 5.08
C LEU A 154 13.00 3.00 5.91
N SER A 155 13.27 4.19 5.39
CA SER A 155 14.07 5.22 6.06
C SER A 155 13.19 6.39 6.47
N LEU A 156 13.29 6.83 7.72
CA LEU A 156 12.69 8.09 8.16
C LEU A 156 13.61 9.25 7.77
N LEU A 157 13.10 10.21 7.02
CA LEU A 157 13.84 11.39 6.57
C LEU A 157 13.63 12.59 7.50
N ALA A 158 12.41 12.83 7.94
CA ALA A 158 12.08 14.02 8.72
C ALA A 158 10.84 13.82 9.60
N ARG A 159 10.79 14.60 10.68
CA ARG A 159 9.61 14.83 11.54
C ARG A 159 9.28 16.31 11.51
N THR A 160 8.02 16.64 11.23
CA THR A 160 7.52 18.03 11.23
C THR A 160 6.16 18.09 11.91
N THR A 161 5.69 19.29 12.21
CA THR A 161 4.29 19.49 12.60
C THR A 161 3.37 19.11 11.43
N ALA A 162 2.20 18.58 11.76
CA ALA A 162 1.14 18.34 10.79
C ALA A 162 0.67 19.66 10.14
N ASP A 163 0.24 19.55 8.88
CA ASP A 163 -0.34 20.68 8.16
C ASP A 163 -1.75 20.93 8.71
N ALA A 164 -2.19 22.19 8.76
CA ALA A 164 -3.48 22.54 9.36
C ALA A 164 -4.68 21.97 8.58
N ASP A 165 -4.51 21.80 7.26
CA ASP A 165 -5.48 21.23 6.33
C ASP A 165 -5.37 19.71 6.17
N TRP A 166 -4.31 19.09 6.74
CA TRP A 166 -4.11 17.64 6.72
C TRP A 166 -3.56 17.13 8.06
N PRO A 167 -4.39 17.13 9.12
CA PRO A 167 -3.96 16.81 10.48
C PRO A 167 -3.77 15.31 10.76
N HIS A 168 -4.35 14.44 9.93
CA HIS A 168 -4.26 12.98 10.04
C HIS A 168 -4.36 12.34 8.65
N GLY A 169 -3.64 11.23 8.45
CA GLY A 169 -3.74 10.44 7.23
C GLY A 169 -2.42 9.86 6.76
N LEU A 170 -2.44 9.28 5.57
CA LEU A 170 -1.27 8.76 4.89
C LEU A 170 -1.24 9.21 3.42
N GLU A 171 -0.06 9.60 2.94
CA GLU A 171 0.20 9.89 1.53
C GLU A 171 1.29 8.93 1.01
N VAL A 172 1.03 8.31 -0.13
CA VAL A 172 2.04 7.59 -0.92
C VAL A 172 2.30 8.38 -2.20
N SER A 173 3.57 8.64 -2.50
CA SER A 173 3.94 9.37 -3.72
C SER A 173 5.24 8.92 -4.35
N PHE A 174 5.33 9.00 -5.67
CA PHE A 174 6.53 8.68 -6.44
C PHE A 174 6.49 9.29 -7.84
N PRO A 175 7.66 9.53 -8.47
CA PRO A 175 7.72 10.02 -9.84
C PRO A 175 7.34 8.93 -10.84
N VAL A 176 6.52 9.29 -11.82
CA VAL A 176 6.14 8.46 -12.96
C VAL A 176 7.05 8.77 -14.14
N LYS A 177 7.47 7.73 -14.87
CA LYS A 177 8.29 7.92 -16.07
C LYS A 177 7.48 8.67 -17.14
N PRO A 178 8.06 9.66 -17.84
CA PRO A 178 7.30 10.47 -18.80
C PRO A 178 6.49 9.67 -19.83
N GLN A 179 7.04 8.57 -20.33
CA GLN A 179 6.37 7.71 -21.30
C GLN A 179 5.13 6.98 -20.75
N ASP A 180 5.01 6.82 -19.44
CA ASP A 180 3.93 6.06 -18.80
C ASP A 180 2.78 6.99 -18.36
N ILE A 181 2.93 8.33 -18.46
CA ILE A 181 1.95 9.31 -17.99
C ILE A 181 0.56 9.04 -18.57
N THR A 182 0.46 8.93 -19.90
CA THR A 182 -0.83 8.65 -20.57
C THR A 182 -1.44 7.33 -20.12
N GLU A 183 -0.61 6.32 -19.85
CA GLU A 183 -1.06 5.02 -19.39
C GLU A 183 -1.61 5.09 -17.95
N PHE A 184 -0.97 5.85 -17.06
CA PHE A 184 -1.47 6.13 -15.71
C PHE A 184 -2.86 6.78 -15.75
N HIS A 185 -3.06 7.80 -16.60
CA HIS A 185 -4.35 8.46 -16.77
C HIS A 185 -5.45 7.51 -17.27
N SER A 186 -5.16 6.73 -18.32
CA SER A 186 -6.11 5.77 -18.90
C SER A 186 -6.52 4.67 -17.90
N LYS A 187 -5.54 4.13 -17.16
CA LYS A 187 -5.81 3.11 -16.14
C LYS A 187 -6.53 3.70 -14.93
N ALA A 188 -6.19 4.91 -14.50
CA ALA A 188 -6.89 5.60 -13.42
C ALA A 188 -8.37 5.78 -13.75
N ALA A 189 -8.70 6.25 -14.95
CA ALA A 189 -10.09 6.37 -15.40
C ALA A 189 -10.83 5.02 -15.40
N THR A 190 -10.15 3.95 -15.82
CA THR A 190 -10.73 2.59 -15.85
C THR A 190 -10.95 2.01 -14.46
N ILE A 191 -10.06 2.29 -13.51
CA ILE A 191 -10.11 1.74 -12.15
C ILE A 191 -11.10 2.54 -11.29
N PHE A 192 -10.96 3.87 -11.26
CA PHE A 192 -11.69 4.72 -10.33
C PHE A 192 -13.17 4.84 -10.66
N ARG A 193 -13.60 4.55 -11.91
CA ARG A 193 -15.04 4.48 -12.25
C ARG A 193 -15.82 3.43 -11.45
N TRP A 194 -15.12 2.45 -10.86
CA TRP A 194 -15.73 1.38 -10.07
C TRP A 194 -15.75 1.69 -8.57
N PHE A 195 -15.17 2.83 -8.15
CA PHE A 195 -15.18 3.21 -6.74
C PHE A 195 -16.52 3.82 -6.38
N THR A 196 -17.10 3.37 -5.27
CA THR A 196 -18.36 3.93 -4.75
C THR A 196 -18.24 5.43 -4.47
N VAL A 197 -17.09 5.84 -3.93
CA VAL A 197 -16.73 7.25 -3.73
C VAL A 197 -15.63 7.61 -4.73
N PRO A 198 -15.94 8.44 -5.74
CA PRO A 198 -14.95 8.86 -6.72
C PRO A 198 -13.82 9.68 -6.05
N PRO A 199 -12.55 9.38 -6.33
CA PRO A 199 -11.44 10.21 -5.88
C PRO A 199 -11.55 11.66 -6.38
N ARG A 200 -11.04 12.60 -5.59
CA ARG A 200 -10.78 13.97 -6.07
C ARG A 200 -9.47 13.95 -6.85
N ILE A 201 -9.58 14.02 -8.17
CA ILE A 201 -8.44 13.94 -9.08
C ILE A 201 -7.91 15.33 -9.43
N THR A 202 -6.59 15.51 -9.38
CA THR A 202 -5.86 16.66 -9.91
C THR A 202 -4.74 16.21 -10.85
N GLY A 203 -4.26 17.10 -11.72
CA GLY A 203 -3.24 16.80 -12.73
C GLY A 203 -3.84 16.30 -14.04
#